data_AF-D7GWA4-F1
#
_entry.id   AF-D7GWA4-F1
#
_cell.length_a   1.000
_cell.length_b   1.000
_cell.length_c   1.000
_cell.angle_alpha   90.00
_cell.angle_beta   90.00
_cell.angle_gamma   90.00
#
_symmetry.space_group_name_H-M   'P 1'
#
loop_
_entity.id
_entity.type
_entity.pdbx_description
1 polymer ?
#
loop_
_entity_poly.entity_id
_entity_poly.type
_entity_poly.pdbx_seq_one_letter_code
_entity_poly.pdbx_strand_id
1 'polypeptide(L)'
;MSNTSSSSNRVVVPEAKEAMDKFKMEIADELGVPLTNGYNGNLTSYQNGSVGGYMVNIMLPVRSTVFYRHPRHLYGHETEIRYDYRLVI
;
A
#
# COMPACT_ATOMS: atom_id res chain seq x y z
N MET A 1 29.19 15.41 -17.89
CA MET A 1 27.80 15.51 -18.38
C MET A 1 26.96 14.54 -17.56
N SER A 2 26.12 15.05 -16.66
CA SER A 2 25.29 14.22 -15.77
C SER A 2 24.06 13.72 -16.54
N ASN A 3 23.94 12.41 -16.74
CA ASN A 3 22.70 11.78 -17.21
C ASN A 3 21.63 11.94 -16.12
N THR A 4 20.78 12.94 -16.25
CA THR A 4 19.54 13.04 -15.48
C THR A 4 18.55 12.04 -16.06
N SER A 5 18.65 10.78 -15.62
CA SER A 5 17.66 9.75 -15.87
C SER A 5 16.35 10.16 -15.22
N SER A 6 15.53 10.93 -15.94
CA SER A 6 14.14 11.24 -15.59
C SER A 6 13.36 9.94 -15.60
N SER A 7 13.39 9.22 -14.48
CA SER A 7 12.56 8.07 -14.20
C SER A 7 11.13 8.59 -14.03
N SER A 8 10.44 8.83 -15.15
CA SER A 8 9.03 9.14 -15.12
C SER A 8 8.30 7.88 -14.65
N ASN A 9 7.72 7.92 -13.45
CA ASN A 9 6.81 6.89 -13.00
C ASN A 9 5.60 6.88 -13.96
N ARG A 10 5.60 5.96 -14.94
CA ARG A 10 4.51 5.84 -15.90
C ARG A 10 3.36 5.12 -15.20
N VAL A 11 2.27 5.86 -14.98
CA VAL A 11 1.00 5.23 -14.59
C VAL A 11 0.63 4.25 -15.70
N VAL A 12 0.51 2.97 -15.35
CA VAL A 12 0.28 1.87 -16.31
C VAL A 12 -1.08 2.02 -17.00
N VAL A 13 -2.03 2.68 -16.34
CA VAL A 13 -3.38 2.98 -16.85
C VAL A 13 -3.59 4.51 -16.86
N PRO A 14 -3.51 5.16 -18.04
CA PRO A 14 -3.62 6.63 -18.16
C PRO A 14 -4.92 7.19 -17.60
N GLU A 15 -6.03 6.47 -17.74
CA GLU A 15 -7.37 6.85 -17.30
C GLU A 15 -7.47 6.91 -15.76
N ALA A 16 -6.64 6.13 -15.06
CA ALA A 16 -6.61 6.11 -13.60
C ALA A 16 -5.80 7.26 -13.01
N LYS A 17 -5.07 8.04 -13.81
CA LYS A 17 -4.14 9.06 -13.32
C LYS A 17 -4.82 10.10 -12.44
N GLU A 18 -5.99 10.59 -12.84
CA GLU A 18 -6.72 11.60 -12.07
C GLU A 18 -7.26 11.03 -10.74
N ALA A 19 -7.81 9.81 -10.77
CA ALA A 19 -8.27 9.13 -9.57
C ALA A 19 -7.11 8.84 -8.60
N MET A 20 -5.94 8.49 -9.13
CA MET A 20 -4.72 8.25 -8.34
C MET A 20 -4.15 9.53 -7.73
N ASP A 21 -4.20 10.66 -8.45
CA ASP A 21 -3.76 11.94 -7.89
C ASP A 21 -4.69 12.41 -6.77
N LYS A 22 -6.01 12.23 -6.90
CA LYS A 22 -6.98 12.50 -5.82
C LYS A 22 -6.71 11.63 -4.60
N PHE A 23 -6.58 10.32 -4.79
CA PHE A 23 -6.31 9.36 -3.72
C PHE A 23 -5.02 9.65 -2.96
N LYS A 24 -3.95 10.04 -3.67
CA LYS A 24 -2.68 10.43 -3.06
C LYS A 24 -2.83 11.65 -2.15
N MET A 25 -3.63 12.65 -2.55
CA MET A 25 -3.87 13.85 -1.76
C MET A 25 -4.71 13.54 -0.52
N GLU A 26 -5.77 12.74 -0.67
CA GLU A 26 -6.61 12.29 0.46
C GLU A 26 -5.77 11.57 1.53
N ILE A 27 -4.88 10.65 1.11
CA ILE A 27 -3.99 9.95 2.04
C ILE A 27 -2.96 10.88 2.68
N ALA A 28 -2.44 11.85 1.94
CA ALA A 28 -1.53 12.83 2.50
C ALA A 28 -2.19 13.65 3.62
N ASP A 29 -3.45 14.04 3.40
CA ASP A 29 -4.27 14.75 4.39
C ASP A 29 -4.52 13.88 5.62
N GLU A 30 -4.85 12.59 5.45
CA GLU A 30 -5.03 11.64 6.56
C GLU A 30 -3.76 11.44 7.39
N LEU A 31 -2.59 11.38 6.74
CA LEU A 31 -1.30 11.22 7.41
C LEU A 31 -0.72 12.53 7.96
N GLY A 32 -1.39 13.66 7.72
CA GLY A 32 -0.91 14.99 8.13
C GLY A 32 0.39 15.41 7.44
N VAL A 33 0.68 14.86 6.26
CA VAL A 33 1.86 15.21 5.47
C VAL A 33 1.48 16.38 4.57
N PRO A 34 2.18 17.52 4.62
CA PRO A 34 1.86 18.70 3.80
C PRO A 34 2.33 18.49 2.35
N LEU A 35 1.74 17.51 1.68
CA LEU A 35 1.99 17.20 0.28
C LEU A 35 1.29 18.22 -0.60
N THR A 36 1.95 18.66 -1.67
CA THR A 36 1.35 19.56 -2.66
C THR A 36 1.33 18.92 -4.04
N ASN A 37 0.48 19.41 -4.94
CA ASN A 37 0.51 19.00 -6.35
C ASN A 37 1.76 19.48 -7.11
N GLY A 38 2.60 20.29 -6.46
CA GLY A 38 3.82 20.85 -7.03
C GLY A 38 5.08 20.08 -6.59
N TYR A 39 6.16 20.83 -6.38
CA TYR A 39 7.43 20.27 -5.97
C TYR A 39 7.44 19.94 -4.47
N ASN A 40 7.65 18.67 -4.13
CA ASN A 40 7.70 18.17 -2.74
C ASN A 40 9.13 17.77 -2.30
N GLY A 41 10.17 18.29 -2.96
CA GLY A 41 11.56 17.96 -2.62
C GLY A 41 12.08 18.65 -1.35
N ASN A 42 11.29 19.54 -0.76
CA ASN A 42 11.50 20.10 0.58
C ASN A 42 11.00 19.17 1.70
N LEU A 43 10.14 18.19 1.38
CA LEU A 43 9.68 17.20 2.34
C LEU A 43 10.73 16.12 2.53
N THR A 44 10.73 15.49 3.71
CA THR A 44 11.64 14.38 3.97
C THR A 44 11.29 13.19 3.07
N SER A 45 12.29 12.42 2.65
CA SER A 45 12.07 11.19 1.86
C SER A 45 11.15 10.21 2.57
N TYR A 46 11.16 10.21 3.91
CA TYR A 46 10.26 9.41 4.74
C TYR A 46 8.79 9.82 4.56
N GLN A 47 8.48 11.13 4.62
CA GLN A 47 7.12 11.64 4.45
C GLN A 47 6.54 11.37 3.05
N ASN A 48 7.35 11.59 2.01
CA ASN A 48 6.94 11.26 0.64
C ASN A 48 6.74 9.73 0.48
N GLY A 49 7.61 8.93 1.09
CA GLY A 49 7.55 7.47 1.06
C GLY A 49 6.37 6.90 1.85
N SER A 50 6.00 7.51 2.98
CA SER A 50 4.91 7.02 3.83
C SER A 50 3.56 7.13 3.15
N VAL A 51 3.31 8.22 2.41
CA VAL A 51 2.11 8.39 1.59
C VAL A 51 1.99 7.27 0.55
N GLY A 52 3.06 7.03 -0.22
CA GLY A 52 3.07 5.97 -1.25
C GLY A 52 2.92 4.55 -0.67
N GLY A 53 3.57 4.28 0.47
CA GLY A 53 3.42 2.99 1.15
C GLY A 53 2.01 2.75 1.67
N TYR A 54 1.39 3.79 2.23
CA TYR A 54 0.02 3.71 2.73
C TYR A 54 -1.00 3.49 1.59
N MET A 55 -0.81 4.15 0.44
CA MET A 55 -1.60 3.91 -0.77
C MET A 55 -1.60 2.43 -1.17
N VAL A 56 -0.43 1.79 -1.20
CA VAL A 56 -0.31 0.36 -1.56
C VAL A 56 -0.95 -0.55 -0.52
N ASN A 57 -0.81 -0.24 0.77
CA ASN A 57 -1.43 -1.01 1.84
C ASN A 57 -2.97 -1.00 1.76
N ILE A 58 -3.57 0.11 1.34
CA ILE A 58 -5.02 0.22 1.11
C ILE A 58 -5.44 -0.56 -0.14
N MET A 59 -4.68 -0.48 -1.24
CA MET A 59 -4.99 -1.19 -2.49
C MET A 59 -4.81 -2.70 -2.41
N LEU A 60 -3.78 -3.15 -1.67
CA LEU A 60 -3.40 -4.55 -1.55
C LEU A 60 -3.32 -4.94 -0.07
N PRO A 61 -4.46 -5.01 0.64
CA PRO A 61 -4.45 -5.49 2.00
C PRO A 61 -4.01 -6.96 2.00
N VAL A 62 -2.85 -7.24 2.61
CA VAL A 62 -2.48 -8.61 2.96
C VAL A 62 -3.50 -9.06 4.01
N ARG A 63 -4.42 -9.94 3.62
CA ARG A 63 -5.41 -10.51 4.52
C ARG A 63 -4.91 -11.88 4.97
N SER A 64 -4.41 -11.95 6.20
CA SER A 64 -4.18 -13.22 6.89
C SER A 64 -5.42 -13.51 7.74
N THR A 65 -6.12 -14.62 7.47
CA THR A 65 -7.15 -15.12 8.38
C THR A 65 -6.63 -16.29 9.15
N VAL A 66 -6.78 -16.21 10.46
CA VAL A 66 -6.45 -17.27 11.39
C VAL A 66 -7.74 -18.04 11.68
N PHE A 67 -7.74 -19.35 11.41
CA PHE A 67 -8.85 -20.23 11.78
C PHE A 67 -8.36 -21.27 12.79
N TYR A 68 -9.09 -21.41 13.90
CA TYR A 68 -8.85 -22.45 14.89
C TYR A 68 -9.59 -23.72 14.46
N ARG A 69 -8.86 -24.81 14.20
CA ARG A 69 -9.45 -26.11 13.86
C ARG A 69 -9.16 -27.10 14.98
N HIS A 70 -10.17 -27.82 15.43
CA HIS A 70 -10.00 -29.00 16.29
C HIS A 70 -9.58 -30.21 15.44
N PRO A 71 -8.33 -30.70 15.50
CA PRO A 71 -7.92 -31.99 14.95
C PRO A 71 -8.83 -33.13 15.43
N ARG A 72 -9.38 -33.88 14.47
CA ARG A 72 -10.28 -35.03 14.72
C ARG A 72 -9.59 -36.23 15.39
N HIS A 73 -8.28 -36.19 15.63
CA HIS A 73 -7.49 -37.33 16.12
C HIS A 73 -6.77 -37.06 17.45
N LEU A 74 -6.76 -35.81 17.94
CA LEU A 74 -6.28 -35.47 19.28
C LEU A 74 -7.36 -34.66 20.00
N TYR A 75 -8.01 -35.28 20.99
CA TYR A 75 -8.96 -34.59 21.86
C TYR A 75 -8.24 -33.50 22.68
N GLY A 76 -8.75 -32.27 22.64
CA GLY A 76 -8.25 -31.14 23.44
C GLY A 76 -7.14 -30.31 22.80
N HIS A 77 -6.68 -30.65 21.59
CA HIS A 77 -5.74 -29.80 20.85
C HIS A 77 -6.50 -28.89 19.88
N GLU A 78 -6.25 -27.58 19.97
CA GLU A 78 -6.61 -26.63 18.92
C GLU A 78 -5.34 -26.38 18.08
N THR A 79 -5.45 -26.54 16.76
CA THR A 79 -4.36 -26.14 15.87
C THR A 79 -4.77 -24.85 15.19
N GLU A 80 -3.96 -23.81 15.37
CA GLU A 80 -4.07 -22.55 14.64
C GLU A 80 -3.62 -22.79 13.20
N ILE A 81 -4.54 -22.69 12.24
CA ILE A 81 -4.19 -22.73 10.81
C ILE A 81 -4.28 -21.30 10.29
N ARG A 82 -3.14 -20.76 9.88
CA ARG A 82 -3.05 -19.47 9.19
C ARG A 82 -3.21 -19.69 7.70
N TYR A 83 -4.20 -19.05 7.10
CA TYR A 83 -4.33 -18.97 5.65
C TYR A 83 -3.92 -17.59 5.20
N ASP A 84 -2.85 -17.53 4.40
CA ASP A 84 -2.44 -16.33 3.69
C ASP A 84 -3.07 -16.37 2.30
N TYR A 85 -3.87 -15.35 1.96
CA TYR A 85 -4.51 -15.24 0.66
C TYR A 85 -4.37 -13.82 0.13
N ARG A 86 -4.17 -13.72 -1.19
CA ARG A 86 -4.06 -12.46 -1.91
C ARG A 86 -5.24 -12.34 -2.86
N LEU A 87 -5.95 -11.22 -2.80
CA LEU A 87 -6.96 -10.89 -3.80
C LEU A 87 -6.24 -10.59 -5.13
N VAL A 88 -6.50 -11.39 -6.17
CA VAL A 88 -6.06 -11.12 -7.54
C VAL A 88 -7.24 -10.45 -8.23
N ILE A 89 -7.05 -9.20 -8.65
CA ILE A 89 -8.01 -8.40 -9.43
C ILE A 89 -7.61 -8.49 -10.90
#